data_AF-A0A8U0I152-F1
#
_entry.id   AF-A0A8U0I152-F1
#
_cell.length_a   1.000
_cell.length_b   1.000
_cell.length_c   1.000
_cell.angle_alpha   90.00
_cell.angle_beta   90.00
_cell.angle_gamma   90.00
#
_symmetry.space_group_name_H-M   'P 1'
#
loop_
_entity.id
_entity.type
_entity.pdbx_description
1 polymer ?
#
loop_
_entity_poly.entity_id
_entity_poly.type
_entity_poly.pdbx_seq_one_letter_code
_entity_poly.pdbx_strand_id
1 'polypeptide(L)'
;MAATEKNFESGQGPFERLSTEYRSVLSLLESAADVFDLPSFVATAKEVVDKPAKERFRMSPEEVGETYGFGDGDKQSFVNRAAWLIGDLGGAKVLGKLMGIVERPLTEMREQALEQLLEGRNQEREALILGLYFDKVLDVQHELERRLDRSTDTDSLFVCWHALMSRVVLIGGGEQNRVTDDMLLDIAFADYCLAEASGEDPGVYPPERSIDAIGEGVKHEGAVLAYEKLDISVSRGAELADVRVEEFEELLADHGIRPRYGPDDPSELFEGTEVFDSE
;
A
#
# COMPACT_ATOMS: atom_id res chain seq x y z
N MET A 1 41.08 0.28 18.80
CA MET A 1 39.78 -0.10 18.22
C MET A 1 38.85 1.08 18.43
N ALA A 2 38.65 1.87 17.37
CA ALA A 2 37.74 3.01 17.41
C ALA A 2 36.32 2.48 17.29
N ALA A 3 35.52 2.66 18.35
CA ALA A 3 34.08 2.50 18.27
C ALA A 3 33.55 3.63 17.37
N THR A 4 33.09 3.27 16.17
CA THR A 4 32.37 4.18 15.31
C THR A 4 30.99 4.38 15.95
N GLU A 5 30.83 5.47 16.70
CA GLU A 5 29.53 6.00 17.05
C GLU A 5 28.78 6.26 15.74
N LYS A 6 27.84 5.39 15.39
CA LYS A 6 26.79 5.74 14.43
C LYS A 6 26.03 6.89 15.07
N ASN A 7 26.29 8.11 14.59
CA ASN A 7 25.41 9.25 14.82
C ASN A 7 24.00 8.80 14.45
N PHE A 8 23.12 8.69 15.45
CA PHE A 8 21.68 8.70 15.25
C PHE A 8 21.34 10.12 14.79
N GLU A 9 21.54 10.40 13.50
CA GLU A 9 20.82 11.48 12.84
C GLU A 9 19.34 11.26 13.16
N SER A 10 18.64 12.31 13.55
CA SER A 10 17.20 12.29 13.78
C SER A 10 16.55 11.64 12.55
N GLY A 11 16.16 10.37 12.67
CA GLY A 11 15.76 9.55 11.54
C GLY A 11 14.65 10.25 10.77
N GLN A 12 14.82 10.37 9.46
CA GLN A 12 13.76 10.85 8.59
C GLN A 12 12.51 10.02 8.84
N GLY A 13 11.37 10.68 9.05
CA GLY A 13 10.13 9.96 9.29
C GLY A 13 9.66 9.17 8.07
N PRO A 14 8.67 8.26 8.21
CA PRO A 14 8.31 7.34 7.14
C PRO A 14 7.89 8.06 5.88
N PHE A 15 7.12 9.13 6.00
CA PHE A 15 6.74 9.96 4.85
C PHE A 15 7.93 10.67 4.21
N GLU A 16 8.90 11.16 4.99
CA GLU A 16 10.05 11.88 4.46
C GLU A 16 10.97 10.94 3.66
N ARG A 17 11.23 9.74 4.21
CA ARG A 17 12.00 8.69 3.54
C ARG A 17 11.32 8.26 2.24
N LEU A 18 10.03 7.89 2.31
CA LEU A 18 9.25 7.49 1.14
C LEU A 18 9.18 8.58 0.07
N SER A 19 8.89 9.84 0.46
CA SER A 19 8.80 10.95 -0.50
C SER A 19 10.15 11.23 -1.19
N THR A 20 11.28 11.08 -0.48
CA THR A 20 12.60 11.33 -1.05
C THR A 20 12.93 10.33 -2.16
N GLU A 21 12.62 9.06 -1.94
CA GLU A 21 12.90 8.00 -2.91
C GLU A 21 11.94 8.07 -4.11
N TYR A 22 10.65 8.31 -3.84
CA TYR A 22 9.61 8.29 -4.86
C TYR A 22 9.52 9.56 -5.71
N ARG A 23 10.10 10.67 -5.24
CA ARG A 23 10.11 11.95 -5.98
C ARG A 23 10.71 11.80 -7.38
N SER A 24 11.69 10.90 -7.55
CA SER A 24 12.31 10.63 -8.85
C SER A 24 11.33 9.99 -9.85
N VAL A 25 10.57 8.98 -9.40
CA VAL A 25 9.53 8.31 -10.18
C VAL A 25 8.40 9.27 -10.51
N LEU A 26 7.92 10.02 -9.51
CA LEU A 26 6.84 10.98 -9.72
C LEU A 26 7.26 12.12 -10.66
N SER A 27 8.50 12.62 -10.54
CA SER A 27 9.02 13.63 -11.46
C SER A 27 9.07 13.15 -12.92
N LEU A 28 9.34 11.86 -13.15
CA LEU A 28 9.30 11.25 -14.47
C LEU A 28 7.86 11.20 -14.99
N LEU A 29 6.91 10.80 -14.15
CA LEU A 29 5.48 10.77 -14.49
C LEU A 29 4.94 12.18 -14.80
N GLU A 30 5.25 13.18 -13.99
CA GLU A 30 4.88 14.58 -14.23
C GLU A 30 5.50 15.11 -15.53
N SER A 31 6.77 14.80 -15.80
CA SER A 31 7.41 15.17 -17.07
C SER A 31 6.72 14.51 -18.27
N ALA A 32 6.24 13.27 -18.12
CA ALA A 32 5.45 12.62 -19.14
C ALA A 32 4.08 13.31 -19.30
N ALA A 33 3.39 13.62 -18.21
CA ALA A 33 2.11 14.35 -18.25
C ALA A 33 2.24 15.66 -19.03
N ASP A 34 3.27 16.46 -18.75
CA ASP A 34 3.54 17.71 -19.45
C ASP A 34 3.76 17.50 -20.96
N VAL A 35 4.49 16.45 -21.35
CA VAL A 35 4.70 16.11 -22.77
C VAL A 35 3.40 15.73 -23.49
N PHE A 36 2.44 15.15 -22.77
CA PHE A 36 1.16 14.70 -23.33
C PHE A 36 0.00 15.67 -23.12
N ASP A 37 0.27 16.86 -22.58
CA ASP A 37 -0.74 17.87 -22.22
C ASP A 37 -1.82 17.29 -21.28
N LEU A 38 -1.36 16.47 -20.32
CA LEU A 38 -2.21 15.91 -19.27
C LEU A 38 -2.15 16.81 -18.02
N PRO A 39 -3.21 16.82 -17.19
CA PRO A 39 -3.15 17.46 -15.89
C PRO A 39 -2.01 16.90 -15.02
N SER A 40 -1.48 17.75 -14.13
CA SER A 40 -0.48 17.31 -13.15
C SER A 40 -1.04 16.18 -12.27
N PHE A 41 -0.28 15.10 -12.14
CA PHE A 41 -0.67 13.95 -11.33
C PHE A 41 -0.90 14.34 -9.87
N VAL A 42 -0.04 15.18 -9.30
CA VAL A 42 -0.19 15.68 -7.92
C VAL A 42 -1.45 16.54 -7.76
N ALA A 43 -1.70 17.47 -8.69
CA ALA A 43 -2.87 18.33 -8.62
C ALA A 43 -4.18 17.52 -8.72
N THR A 44 -4.22 16.56 -9.66
CA THR A 44 -5.37 15.69 -9.84
C THR A 44 -5.56 14.73 -8.67
N ALA A 45 -4.49 14.12 -8.16
CA ALA A 45 -4.54 13.27 -6.98
C ALA A 45 -5.09 14.02 -5.75
N LYS A 46 -4.72 15.30 -5.61
CA LYS A 46 -5.25 16.16 -4.55
C LYS A 46 -6.76 16.39 -4.72
N GLU A 47 -7.22 16.67 -5.93
CA GLU A 47 -8.66 16.80 -6.22
C GLU A 47 -9.45 15.54 -5.84
N VAL A 48 -8.89 14.36 -6.12
CA VAL A 48 -9.51 13.07 -5.76
C VAL A 48 -9.55 12.87 -4.25
N VAL A 49 -8.43 13.11 -3.56
CA VAL A 49 -8.32 12.89 -2.11
C VAL A 49 -9.11 13.92 -1.30
N ASP A 50 -9.28 15.14 -1.81
CA ASP A 50 -10.09 16.19 -1.17
C ASP A 50 -11.60 15.90 -1.24
N LYS A 51 -12.05 14.95 -2.09
CA LYS A 51 -13.44 14.46 -2.08
C LYS A 51 -13.69 13.58 -0.84
N PRO A 52 -14.90 13.65 -0.24
CA PRO A 52 -15.30 12.73 0.81
C PRO A 52 -15.10 11.26 0.41
N ALA A 53 -14.73 10.41 1.37
CA ALA A 53 -14.46 8.98 1.10
C ALA A 53 -15.57 8.29 0.30
N LYS A 54 -16.82 8.53 0.71
CA LYS A 54 -18.00 7.99 0.03
C LYS A 54 -18.11 8.43 -1.43
N GLU A 55 -17.65 9.63 -1.78
CA GLU A 55 -17.71 10.17 -3.13
C GLU A 55 -16.55 9.64 -3.98
N ARG A 56 -15.30 9.67 -3.48
CA ARG A 56 -14.12 9.18 -4.22
C ARG A 56 -14.21 7.70 -4.61
N PHE A 57 -14.73 6.84 -3.72
CA PHE A 57 -14.89 5.40 -3.99
C PHE A 57 -16.16 5.03 -4.76
N ARG A 58 -17.01 6.00 -5.11
CA ARG A 58 -18.23 5.79 -5.92
C ARG A 58 -18.19 6.48 -7.27
N MET A 59 -17.06 7.09 -7.62
CA MET A 59 -16.85 7.62 -8.96
C MET A 59 -17.04 6.51 -9.99
N SER A 60 -17.56 6.87 -11.16
CA SER A 60 -17.51 6.03 -12.35
C SER A 60 -16.11 6.06 -12.97
N PRO A 61 -15.71 5.03 -13.74
CA PRO A 61 -14.49 5.09 -14.53
C PRO A 61 -14.44 6.30 -15.47
N GLU A 62 -15.59 6.75 -15.98
CA GLU A 62 -15.71 7.95 -16.79
C GLU A 62 -15.36 9.23 -16.00
N GLU A 63 -15.89 9.40 -14.79
CA GLU A 63 -15.55 10.53 -13.91
C GLU A 63 -14.06 10.53 -13.52
N VAL A 64 -13.49 9.34 -13.27
CA VAL A 64 -12.03 9.19 -13.08
C VAL A 64 -11.29 9.68 -14.33
N GLY A 65 -11.74 9.26 -15.51
CA GLY A 65 -11.18 9.70 -16.79
C GLY A 65 -11.24 11.21 -16.97
N GLU A 66 -12.39 11.84 -16.69
CA GLU A 66 -12.59 13.29 -16.75
C GLU A 66 -11.61 14.04 -15.85
N THR A 67 -11.36 13.53 -14.63
CA THR A 67 -10.47 14.16 -13.65
C THR A 67 -9.02 14.26 -14.16
N TYR A 68 -8.60 13.33 -15.03
CA TYR A 68 -7.27 13.31 -15.66
C TYR A 68 -7.28 13.86 -17.09
N GLY A 69 -8.33 14.58 -17.49
CA GLY A 69 -8.41 15.22 -18.80
C GLY A 69 -8.74 14.28 -19.96
N PHE A 70 -9.31 13.11 -19.68
CA PHE A 70 -9.75 12.12 -20.68
C PHE A 70 -11.25 12.22 -21.03
N GLY A 71 -11.93 13.25 -20.53
CA GLY A 71 -13.39 13.37 -20.41
C GLY A 71 -14.25 13.43 -21.69
N ASP A 72 -13.67 13.68 -22.87
CA ASP A 72 -14.47 13.80 -24.10
C ASP A 72 -14.79 12.45 -24.79
N GLY A 73 -14.86 11.36 -24.02
CA GLY A 73 -15.34 10.06 -24.51
C GLY A 73 -14.39 9.33 -25.46
N ASP A 74 -13.18 9.84 -25.70
CA ASP A 74 -12.19 9.16 -26.52
C ASP A 74 -11.31 8.25 -25.65
N LYS A 75 -11.89 7.16 -25.11
CA LYS A 75 -11.14 6.02 -24.54
C LYS A 75 -9.99 5.61 -25.47
N GLN A 76 -10.18 5.78 -26.78
CA GLN A 76 -9.16 5.54 -27.79
C GLN A 76 -8.00 6.55 -27.68
N SER A 77 -8.19 7.81 -27.28
CA SER A 77 -7.11 8.80 -27.10
C SER A 77 -6.16 8.43 -25.96
N PHE A 78 -6.68 8.02 -24.79
CA PHE A 78 -5.83 7.55 -23.69
C PHE A 78 -5.15 6.25 -24.06
N VAL A 79 -5.90 5.26 -24.56
CA VAL A 79 -5.33 3.99 -25.01
C VAL A 79 -4.29 4.22 -26.11
N ASN A 80 -4.51 5.12 -27.06
CA ASN A 80 -3.55 5.43 -28.12
C ASN A 80 -2.33 6.21 -27.61
N ARG A 81 -2.49 7.17 -26.68
CA ARG A 81 -1.37 7.95 -26.10
C ARG A 81 -0.52 7.10 -25.14
N ALA A 82 -1.17 6.29 -24.31
CA ALA A 82 -0.50 5.33 -23.42
C ALA A 82 0.04 4.10 -24.20
N ALA A 83 -0.64 3.64 -25.26
CA ALA A 83 -0.07 2.64 -26.19
C ALA A 83 1.10 3.19 -27.00
N TRP A 84 1.15 4.50 -27.31
CA TRP A 84 2.33 5.09 -27.95
C TRP A 84 3.56 5.06 -27.02
N LEU A 85 3.37 5.34 -25.73
CA LEU A 85 4.41 5.21 -24.70
C LEU A 85 4.93 3.75 -24.53
N ILE A 86 4.06 2.75 -24.74
CA ILE A 86 4.28 1.37 -24.29
C ILE A 86 4.35 0.36 -25.46
N GLY A 87 4.19 0.84 -26.70
CA GLY A 87 4.04 0.06 -27.93
C GLY A 87 2.59 -0.38 -28.16
N ASP A 88 2.16 -0.35 -29.42
CA ASP A 88 0.79 -0.64 -29.93
C ASP A 88 0.14 -1.87 -29.27
N LEU A 89 -0.63 -1.63 -28.21
CA LEU A 89 -1.25 -2.64 -27.35
C LEU A 89 -2.67 -2.17 -27.01
N GLY A 90 -3.64 -3.09 -27.04
CA GLY A 90 -5.03 -2.80 -26.64
C GLY A 90 -5.13 -2.32 -25.18
N GLY A 91 -6.22 -1.61 -24.85
CA GLY A 91 -6.36 -0.86 -23.59
C GLY A 91 -6.10 -1.66 -22.30
N ALA A 92 -6.59 -2.90 -22.21
CA ALA A 92 -6.34 -3.76 -21.04
C ALA A 92 -4.84 -4.12 -20.87
N LYS A 93 -4.10 -4.29 -21.96
CA LYS A 93 -2.65 -4.60 -21.93
C LYS A 93 -1.81 -3.38 -21.54
N VAL A 94 -2.28 -2.18 -21.89
CA VAL A 94 -1.63 -0.92 -21.49
C VAL A 94 -1.78 -0.71 -19.98
N LEU A 95 -3.00 -0.90 -19.45
CA LEU A 95 -3.26 -0.77 -18.01
C LEU A 95 -2.45 -1.79 -17.19
N GLY A 96 -2.45 -3.07 -17.60
CA GLY A 96 -1.63 -4.10 -16.93
C GLY A 96 -0.13 -3.78 -16.92
N LYS A 97 0.41 -3.21 -18.02
CA LYS A 97 1.81 -2.78 -18.04
C LYS A 97 2.09 -1.57 -17.16
N LEU A 98 1.18 -0.59 -17.10
CA LEU A 98 1.32 0.57 -16.20
C LEU A 98 1.32 0.13 -14.74
N MET A 99 0.43 -0.79 -14.36
CA MET A 99 0.38 -1.38 -13.02
C MET A 99 1.68 -2.13 -12.69
N GLY A 100 2.21 -2.92 -13.62
CA GLY A 100 3.53 -3.56 -13.45
C GLY A 100 4.72 -2.60 -13.31
N ILE A 101 4.63 -1.35 -13.80
CA ILE A 101 5.67 -0.33 -13.58
C ILE A 101 5.65 0.18 -12.14
N VAL A 102 4.46 0.31 -11.53
CA VAL A 102 4.32 0.86 -10.17
C VAL A 102 4.36 -0.21 -9.08
N GLU A 103 4.19 -1.49 -9.42
CA GLU A 103 4.18 -2.62 -8.46
C GLU A 103 5.46 -2.70 -7.63
N ARG A 104 6.62 -2.69 -8.29
CA ARG A 104 7.92 -2.76 -7.59
C ARG A 104 8.14 -1.54 -6.68
N PRO A 105 7.97 -0.30 -7.18
CA PRO A 105 8.01 0.87 -6.32
C PRO A 105 7.05 0.80 -5.12
N LEU A 106 5.80 0.35 -5.28
CA LEU A 106 4.84 0.15 -4.18
C LEU A 106 5.32 -0.90 -3.17
N THR A 107 5.90 -2.00 -3.66
CA THR A 107 6.48 -3.05 -2.81
C THR A 107 7.64 -2.52 -1.97
N GLU A 108 8.54 -1.75 -2.59
CA GLU A 108 9.66 -1.09 -1.90
C GLU A 108 9.15 -0.10 -0.86
N MET A 109 8.10 0.68 -1.16
CA MET A 109 7.46 1.59 -0.19
C MET A 109 6.86 0.85 1.01
N ARG A 110 6.16 -0.28 0.77
CA ARG A 110 5.61 -1.12 1.84
C ARG A 110 6.74 -1.65 2.74
N GLU A 111 7.78 -2.22 2.14
CA GLU A 111 8.91 -2.79 2.87
C GLU A 111 9.60 -1.73 3.72
N GLN A 112 9.86 -0.54 3.17
CA GLN A 112 10.47 0.57 3.92
C GLN A 112 9.59 1.12 5.04
N ALA A 113 8.26 1.16 4.83
CA ALA A 113 7.33 1.54 5.89
C ALA A 113 7.40 0.52 7.03
N LEU A 114 7.40 -0.78 6.72
CA LEU A 114 7.48 -1.84 7.73
C LEU A 114 8.86 -1.89 8.42
N GLU A 115 9.96 -1.74 7.70
CA GLU A 115 11.32 -1.74 8.27
C GLU A 115 11.50 -0.66 9.36
N GLN A 116 10.80 0.46 9.25
CA GLN A 116 10.85 1.51 10.28
C GLN A 116 10.28 1.08 11.63
N LEU A 117 9.45 0.04 11.67
CA LEU A 117 9.01 -0.58 12.93
C LEU A 117 10.17 -1.22 13.72
N LEU A 118 11.31 -1.46 13.07
CA LEU A 118 12.53 -1.98 13.67
C LEU A 118 13.49 -0.85 14.11
N GLU A 119 13.41 0.34 13.52
CA GLU A 119 14.37 1.44 13.69
C GLU A 119 14.06 2.34 14.90
N GLY A 120 12.79 2.51 15.30
CA GLY A 120 12.46 3.32 16.48
C GLY A 120 10.97 3.43 16.83
N ARG A 121 10.69 3.71 18.13
CA ARG A 121 9.32 3.66 18.68
C ARG A 121 8.42 4.86 18.36
N ASN A 122 9.00 6.00 18.00
CA ASN A 122 8.27 7.27 17.97
C ASN A 122 7.35 7.44 16.75
N GLN A 123 7.43 6.54 15.76
CA GLN A 123 6.67 6.60 14.50
C GLN A 123 6.09 5.23 14.11
N GLU A 124 5.98 4.31 15.08
CA GLU A 124 5.49 2.95 14.84
C GLU A 124 4.08 2.98 14.26
N ARG A 125 3.22 3.85 14.77
CA ARG A 125 1.83 3.98 14.30
C ARG A 125 1.78 4.40 12.83
N GLU A 126 2.54 5.43 12.45
CA GLU A 126 2.57 5.90 11.06
C GLU A 126 3.16 4.83 10.12
N ALA A 127 4.26 4.19 10.53
CA ALA A 127 4.91 3.12 9.79
C ALA A 127 3.97 1.92 9.57
N LEU A 128 3.25 1.51 10.62
CA LEU A 128 2.30 0.39 10.57
C LEU A 128 1.15 0.67 9.58
N ILE A 129 0.55 1.86 9.69
CA ILE A 129 -0.59 2.25 8.84
C ILE A 129 -0.14 2.43 7.38
N LEU A 130 1.04 3.01 7.14
CA LEU A 130 1.59 3.11 5.79
C LEU A 130 1.91 1.75 5.19
N GLY A 131 2.52 0.85 5.97
CA GLY A 131 2.79 -0.51 5.54
C GLY A 131 1.52 -1.22 5.09
N LEU A 132 0.47 -1.19 5.92
CA LEU A 132 -0.83 -1.77 5.55
C LEU A 132 -1.47 -1.06 4.35
N TYR A 133 -1.38 0.27 4.29
CA TYR A 133 -1.92 1.04 3.17
C TYR A 133 -1.33 0.60 1.82
N PHE A 134 0.00 0.48 1.73
CA PHE A 134 0.65 0.03 0.50
C PHE A 134 0.35 -1.43 0.18
N ASP A 135 0.21 -2.28 1.20
CA ASP A 135 -0.20 -3.66 1.03
C ASP A 135 -1.61 -3.76 0.41
N LYS A 136 -2.57 -2.99 0.91
CA LYS A 136 -3.92 -2.94 0.33
C LYS A 136 -3.94 -2.37 -1.09
N VAL A 137 -3.08 -1.40 -1.41
CA VAL A 137 -2.93 -0.90 -2.79
C VAL A 137 -2.47 -2.04 -3.71
N LEU A 138 -1.50 -2.84 -3.27
CA LEU A 138 -0.99 -4.00 -4.01
C LEU A 138 -2.07 -5.08 -4.16
N ASP A 139 -2.82 -5.41 -3.10
CA ASP A 139 -3.90 -6.40 -3.15
C ASP A 139 -4.98 -6.00 -4.17
N VAL A 140 -5.43 -4.73 -4.13
CA VAL A 140 -6.40 -4.21 -5.10
C VAL A 140 -5.83 -4.24 -6.52
N GLN A 141 -4.54 -3.90 -6.69
CA GLN A 141 -3.88 -3.96 -7.99
C GLN A 141 -3.82 -5.40 -8.54
N HIS A 142 -3.39 -6.37 -7.74
CA HIS A 142 -3.28 -7.77 -8.15
C HIS A 142 -4.65 -8.37 -8.48
N GLU A 143 -5.68 -8.05 -7.70
CA GLU A 143 -7.05 -8.50 -7.99
C GLU A 143 -7.60 -7.85 -9.26
N LEU A 144 -7.31 -6.56 -9.50
CA LEU A 144 -7.65 -5.87 -10.73
C LEU A 144 -6.97 -6.49 -11.96
N GLU A 145 -5.66 -6.73 -11.89
CA GLU A 145 -4.88 -7.42 -12.93
C GLU A 145 -5.47 -8.80 -13.27
N ARG A 146 -5.75 -9.60 -12.24
CA ARG A 146 -6.33 -10.94 -12.37
C ARG A 146 -7.68 -10.91 -13.09
N ARG A 147 -8.46 -9.84 -12.92
CA ARG A 147 -9.77 -9.66 -13.57
C ARG A 147 -9.69 -9.11 -14.99
N LEU A 148 -8.77 -8.19 -15.24
CA LEU A 148 -8.52 -7.67 -16.60
C LEU A 148 -8.19 -8.81 -17.56
N ASP A 149 -7.41 -9.79 -17.10
CA ASP A 149 -7.08 -11.00 -17.88
C ASP A 149 -8.31 -11.88 -18.19
N ARG A 150 -9.36 -11.79 -17.36
CA ARG A 150 -10.59 -12.59 -17.48
C ARG A 150 -11.75 -11.86 -18.15
N SER A 151 -11.57 -10.59 -18.53
CA SER A 151 -12.63 -9.74 -19.12
C SER A 151 -13.90 -9.66 -18.24
N THR A 152 -13.73 -9.69 -16.92
CA THR A 152 -14.82 -9.48 -15.96
C THR A 152 -15.03 -7.98 -15.70
N ASP A 153 -16.17 -7.61 -15.12
CA ASP A 153 -16.37 -6.25 -14.61
C ASP A 153 -15.28 -5.89 -13.60
N THR A 154 -14.65 -4.73 -13.81
CA THR A 154 -13.50 -4.22 -13.04
C THR A 154 -13.75 -2.81 -12.50
N ASP A 155 -14.92 -2.23 -12.74
CA ASP A 155 -15.11 -0.79 -12.58
C ASP A 155 -14.93 -0.35 -11.12
N SER A 156 -15.49 -1.11 -10.16
CA SER A 156 -15.34 -0.81 -8.72
C SER A 156 -13.89 -0.93 -8.24
N LEU A 157 -13.17 -1.95 -8.66
CA LEU A 157 -11.75 -2.14 -8.32
C LEU A 157 -10.85 -1.11 -8.97
N PHE A 158 -11.15 -0.71 -10.22
CA PHE A 158 -10.41 0.34 -10.90
C PHE A 158 -10.55 1.67 -10.16
N VAL A 159 -11.77 2.03 -9.74
CA VAL A 159 -12.04 3.24 -8.97
C VAL A 159 -11.39 3.18 -7.58
N CYS A 160 -11.44 2.01 -6.93
CA CYS A 160 -10.77 1.78 -5.65
C CYS A 160 -9.26 1.96 -5.77
N TRP A 161 -8.63 1.25 -6.71
CA TRP A 161 -7.20 1.36 -7.01
C TRP A 161 -6.80 2.80 -7.28
N HIS A 162 -7.59 3.51 -8.08
CA HIS A 162 -7.35 4.89 -8.44
C HIS A 162 -7.40 5.85 -7.24
N ALA A 163 -8.42 5.73 -6.38
CA ALA A 163 -8.53 6.51 -5.15
C ALA A 163 -7.33 6.25 -4.23
N LEU A 164 -6.92 4.99 -4.10
CA LEU A 164 -5.77 4.61 -3.28
C LEU A 164 -4.44 5.16 -3.85
N MET A 165 -4.24 5.04 -5.16
CA MET A 165 -3.04 5.53 -5.86
C MET A 165 -2.93 7.05 -5.82
N SER A 166 -4.03 7.78 -5.80
CA SER A 166 -4.02 9.24 -5.62
C SER A 166 -3.29 9.61 -4.32
N ARG A 167 -3.51 8.87 -3.22
CA ARG A 167 -2.76 9.12 -2.00
C ARG A 167 -1.28 8.73 -2.10
N VAL A 168 -0.96 7.63 -2.77
CA VAL A 168 0.44 7.25 -3.04
C VAL A 168 1.18 8.38 -3.75
N VAL A 169 0.54 9.01 -4.73
CA VAL A 169 1.06 10.20 -5.43
C VAL A 169 1.30 11.37 -4.47
N LEU A 170 0.35 11.66 -3.57
CA LEU A 170 0.52 12.74 -2.58
C LEU A 170 1.64 12.45 -1.58
N ILE A 171 1.81 11.20 -1.15
CA ILE A 171 2.91 10.77 -0.27
C ILE A 171 4.24 10.89 -1.01
N GLY A 172 4.34 10.35 -2.23
CA GLY A 172 5.54 10.40 -3.06
C GLY A 172 5.94 11.84 -3.46
N GLY A 173 4.94 12.73 -3.62
CA GLY A 173 5.15 14.16 -3.86
C GLY A 173 5.55 14.95 -2.63
N GLY A 174 5.41 14.39 -1.43
CA GLY A 174 5.65 15.07 -0.15
C GLY A 174 4.53 16.04 0.26
N GLU A 175 3.39 16.01 -0.44
CA GLU A 175 2.20 16.81 -0.10
C GLU A 175 1.45 16.23 1.10
N GLN A 176 1.50 14.90 1.28
CA GLN A 176 1.01 14.23 2.48
C GLN A 176 2.18 13.71 3.32
N ASN A 177 2.28 14.19 4.56
CA ASN A 177 3.42 13.94 5.46
C ASN A 177 3.02 13.35 6.83
N ARG A 178 1.76 12.93 6.97
CA ARG A 178 1.22 12.29 8.17
C ARG A 178 0.04 11.39 7.83
N VAL A 179 -0.26 10.46 8.74
CA VAL A 179 -1.48 9.67 8.68
C VAL A 179 -2.69 10.54 9.02
N THR A 180 -3.80 10.33 8.31
CA THR A 180 -5.09 10.99 8.53
C THR A 180 -6.18 9.95 8.73
N ASP A 181 -7.32 10.35 9.32
CA ASP A 181 -8.47 9.45 9.46
C ASP A 181 -9.00 8.98 8.08
N ASP A 182 -8.84 9.80 7.05
CA ASP A 182 -9.15 9.41 5.66
C ASP A 182 -8.31 8.24 5.15
N MET A 183 -7.06 8.07 5.61
CA MET A 183 -6.26 6.88 5.27
C MET A 183 -6.83 5.61 5.89
N LEU A 184 -7.35 5.70 7.11
CA LEU A 184 -7.99 4.57 7.76
C LEU A 184 -9.25 4.16 7.00
N LEU A 185 -10.04 5.15 6.56
CA LEU A 185 -11.19 4.93 5.70
C LEU A 185 -10.79 4.31 4.36
N ASP A 186 -9.72 4.77 3.74
CA ASP A 186 -9.23 4.22 2.47
C ASP A 186 -8.86 2.74 2.58
N ILE A 187 -8.16 2.36 3.65
CA ILE A 187 -7.84 0.95 3.94
C ILE A 187 -9.14 0.13 4.05
N ALA A 188 -10.10 0.61 4.86
CA ALA A 188 -11.38 -0.08 5.02
C ALA A 188 -12.19 -0.16 3.71
N PHE A 189 -12.06 0.83 2.82
CA PHE A 189 -12.65 0.79 1.48
C PHE A 189 -11.97 -0.23 0.59
N ALA A 190 -10.65 -0.37 0.67
CA ALA A 190 -9.92 -1.40 -0.05
C ALA A 190 -10.44 -2.80 0.31
N ASP A 191 -10.57 -3.10 1.61
CA ASP A 191 -11.12 -4.37 2.09
C ASP A 191 -12.55 -4.61 1.62
N TYR A 192 -13.40 -3.58 1.74
CA TYR A 192 -14.79 -3.64 1.29
C TYR A 192 -14.87 -3.95 -0.22
N CYS A 193 -14.07 -3.26 -1.05
CA CYS A 193 -14.03 -3.48 -2.49
C CYS A 193 -13.45 -4.84 -2.87
N LEU A 194 -12.42 -5.33 -2.16
CA LEU A 194 -11.82 -6.65 -2.37
C LEU A 194 -12.81 -7.77 -2.03
N ALA A 195 -13.55 -7.64 -0.93
CA ALA A 195 -14.58 -8.59 -0.52
C ALA A 195 -15.74 -8.61 -1.52
N GLU A 196 -16.27 -7.44 -1.92
CA GLU A 196 -17.31 -7.34 -2.96
C GLU A 196 -16.86 -7.96 -4.28
N ALA A 197 -15.62 -7.68 -4.68
CA ALA A 197 -15.05 -8.27 -5.87
C ALA A 197 -15.05 -9.80 -5.75
N SER A 198 -14.49 -10.34 -4.68
CA SER A 198 -14.33 -11.79 -4.46
C SER A 198 -15.65 -12.53 -4.25
N GLY A 199 -16.76 -11.81 -4.07
CA GLY A 199 -18.08 -12.39 -3.78
C GLY A 199 -18.23 -12.82 -2.32
N GLU A 200 -17.34 -12.33 -1.45
CA GLU A 200 -17.42 -12.49 -0.01
C GLU A 200 -18.37 -11.44 0.58
N ASP A 201 -18.77 -11.60 1.84
CA ASP A 201 -19.57 -10.58 2.53
C ASP A 201 -18.66 -9.39 2.90
N PRO A 202 -18.83 -8.20 2.29
CA PRO A 202 -17.98 -7.06 2.58
C PRO A 202 -18.28 -6.43 3.95
N GLY A 203 -19.33 -6.89 4.63
CA GLY A 203 -19.72 -6.40 5.94
C GLY A 203 -20.32 -4.98 5.89
N VAL A 204 -20.07 -4.21 6.94
CA VAL A 204 -20.63 -2.86 7.09
C VAL A 204 -19.88 -1.86 6.22
N TYR A 205 -20.63 -1.08 5.44
CA TYR A 205 -20.09 -0.05 4.57
C TYR A 205 -19.16 0.91 5.36
N PRO A 206 -17.92 1.21 4.91
CA PRO A 206 -16.92 1.84 5.78
C PRO A 206 -17.32 3.18 6.41
N PRO A 207 -17.98 4.12 5.70
CA PRO A 207 -18.47 5.37 6.30
C PRO A 207 -19.54 5.20 7.40
N GLU A 208 -20.14 4.02 7.54
CA GLU A 208 -21.11 3.71 8.59
C GLU A 208 -20.44 3.17 9.86
N ARG A 209 -19.13 2.86 9.80
CA ARG A 209 -18.31 2.47 10.95
C ARG A 209 -17.72 3.73 11.61
N SER A 210 -17.55 3.69 12.93
CA SER A 210 -16.81 4.73 13.64
C SER A 210 -15.32 4.66 13.29
N ILE A 211 -14.65 5.82 13.19
CA ILE A 211 -13.20 5.89 12.95
C ILE A 211 -12.40 5.08 13.98
N ASP A 212 -12.78 5.08 15.25
CA ASP A 212 -12.10 4.29 16.29
C ASP A 212 -12.13 2.78 15.97
N ALA A 213 -13.29 2.25 15.59
CA ALA A 213 -13.44 0.84 15.21
C ALA A 213 -12.69 0.49 13.90
N ILE A 214 -12.55 1.43 12.97
CA ILE A 214 -11.70 1.23 11.79
C ILE A 214 -10.23 1.25 12.21
N GLY A 215 -9.83 2.19 13.06
CA GLY A 215 -8.47 2.35 13.54
C GLY A 215 -7.96 1.12 14.30
N GLU A 216 -8.79 0.50 15.14
CA GLU A 216 -8.43 -0.76 15.81
C GLU A 216 -8.27 -1.91 14.79
N GLY A 217 -9.16 -2.04 13.82
CA GLY A 217 -9.03 -3.04 12.75
C GLY A 217 -7.74 -2.87 11.94
N VAL A 218 -7.44 -1.63 11.52
CA VAL A 218 -6.20 -1.28 10.82
C VAL A 218 -4.96 -1.59 11.66
N LYS A 219 -5.01 -1.34 12.97
CA LYS A 219 -3.90 -1.64 13.89
C LYS A 219 -3.66 -3.15 13.98
N HIS A 220 -4.72 -3.95 14.13
CA HIS A 220 -4.62 -5.41 14.19
C HIS A 220 -4.07 -5.99 12.88
N GLU A 221 -4.66 -5.63 11.75
CA GLU A 221 -4.22 -6.11 10.43
C GLU A 221 -2.79 -5.66 10.11
N GLY A 222 -2.44 -4.41 10.42
CA GLY A 222 -1.10 -3.90 10.23
C GLY A 222 -0.07 -4.66 11.07
N ALA A 223 -0.42 -5.04 12.31
CA ALA A 223 0.46 -5.83 13.17
C ALA A 223 0.62 -7.27 12.67
N VAL A 224 -0.44 -7.88 12.15
CA VAL A 224 -0.38 -9.20 11.49
C VAL A 224 0.52 -9.13 10.25
N LEU A 225 0.35 -8.11 9.40
CA LEU A 225 1.22 -7.88 8.24
C LEU A 225 2.68 -7.70 8.66
N ALA A 226 2.95 -6.86 9.66
CA ALA A 226 4.29 -6.66 10.18
C ALA A 226 4.90 -7.98 10.70
N TYR A 227 4.10 -8.80 11.39
CA TYR A 227 4.53 -10.12 11.85
C TYR A 227 4.80 -11.09 10.71
N GLU A 228 4.03 -11.03 9.62
CA GLU A 228 4.25 -11.90 8.46
C GLU A 228 5.52 -11.51 7.70
N LYS A 229 5.77 -10.21 7.51
CA LYS A 229 6.84 -9.71 6.64
C LYS A 229 8.16 -9.45 7.36
N LEU A 230 8.14 -9.13 8.65
CA LEU A 230 9.34 -8.82 9.44
C LEU A 230 9.71 -9.98 10.35
N ASP A 231 10.99 -10.05 10.74
CA ASP A 231 11.45 -11.00 11.74
C ASP A 231 11.22 -10.46 13.16
N ILE A 232 9.95 -10.39 13.56
CA ILE A 232 9.54 -9.94 14.89
C ILE A 232 8.92 -11.08 15.70
N SER A 233 9.09 -11.01 17.03
CA SER A 233 8.45 -11.96 17.95
C SER A 233 6.93 -11.76 18.04
N VAL A 234 6.21 -12.79 18.47
CA VAL A 234 4.76 -12.73 18.74
C VAL A 234 4.44 -11.60 19.73
N SER A 235 5.24 -11.46 20.79
CA SER A 235 5.08 -10.39 21.78
C SER A 235 5.21 -9.00 21.19
N ARG A 236 6.07 -8.82 20.17
CA ARG A 236 6.21 -7.56 19.47
C ARG A 236 5.00 -7.29 18.56
N GLY A 237 4.49 -8.31 17.89
CA GLY A 237 3.23 -8.19 17.13
C GLY A 237 2.05 -7.79 18.03
N ALA A 238 1.94 -8.42 19.20
CA ALA A 238 0.92 -8.07 20.21
C ALA A 238 1.06 -6.62 20.72
N GLU A 239 2.29 -6.15 20.94
CA GLU A 239 2.57 -4.75 21.29
C GLU A 239 2.10 -3.78 20.20
N LEU A 240 2.38 -4.08 18.92
CA LEU A 240 1.94 -3.26 17.78
C LEU A 240 0.41 -3.25 17.63
N ALA A 241 -0.24 -4.39 17.91
CA ALA A 241 -1.68 -4.54 17.89
C ALA A 241 -2.38 -3.96 19.12
N ASP A 242 -1.64 -3.58 20.17
CA ASP A 242 -2.19 -3.11 21.47
C ASP A 242 -3.12 -4.14 22.14
N VAL A 243 -2.75 -5.41 22.05
CA VAL A 243 -3.48 -6.55 22.63
C VAL A 243 -2.56 -7.46 23.42
N ARG A 244 -3.13 -8.45 24.12
CA ARG A 244 -2.34 -9.49 24.78
C ARG A 244 -1.76 -10.48 23.77
N VAL A 245 -0.73 -11.21 24.19
CA VAL A 245 -0.07 -12.23 23.33
C VAL A 245 -1.07 -13.28 22.88
N GLU A 246 -1.93 -13.76 23.78
CA GLU A 246 -2.93 -14.77 23.46
C GLU A 246 -3.96 -14.26 22.44
N GLU A 247 -4.37 -13.00 22.57
CA GLU A 247 -5.30 -12.34 21.63
C GLU A 247 -4.63 -12.14 20.25
N PHE A 248 -3.33 -11.84 20.22
CA PHE A 248 -2.59 -11.75 18.96
C PHE A 248 -2.39 -13.11 18.28
N GLU A 249 -2.19 -14.18 19.04
CA GLU A 249 -2.13 -15.54 18.48
C GLU A 249 -3.46 -15.96 17.85
N GLU A 250 -4.59 -15.55 18.42
CA GLU A 250 -5.92 -15.72 17.81
C GLU A 250 -6.02 -14.92 16.49
N LEU A 251 -5.57 -13.66 16.46
CA LEU A 251 -5.51 -12.86 15.24
C LEU A 251 -4.66 -13.52 14.14
N LEU A 252 -3.51 -14.09 14.49
CA LEU A 252 -2.66 -14.82 13.55
C LEU A 252 -3.38 -16.07 13.00
N ALA A 253 -4.08 -16.81 13.87
CA ALA A 253 -4.82 -17.99 13.47
C ALA A 253 -5.97 -17.66 12.49
N ASP A 254 -6.67 -16.55 12.70
CA ASP A 254 -7.72 -16.06 11.80
C ASP A 254 -7.18 -15.73 10.40
N HIS A 255 -5.90 -15.37 10.31
CA HIS A 255 -5.19 -15.11 9.04
C HIS A 255 -4.45 -16.36 8.50
N GLY A 256 -4.62 -17.52 9.14
CA GLY A 256 -3.95 -18.76 8.74
C GLY A 256 -2.44 -18.78 8.99
N ILE A 257 -1.93 -17.86 9.82
CA ILE A 257 -0.51 -17.72 10.13
C ILE A 257 -0.20 -18.51 11.41
N ARG A 258 0.86 -19.32 11.36
CA ARG A 258 1.36 -20.03 12.55
C ARG A 258 2.34 -19.16 13.31
N PRO A 259 2.21 -19.04 14.64
CA PRO A 259 3.22 -18.38 15.45
C PRO A 259 4.58 -19.07 15.30
N ARG A 260 5.59 -18.28 14.91
CA ARG A 260 7.01 -18.56 15.02
C ARG A 260 7.43 -18.35 16.47
N TYR A 261 7.34 -19.39 17.28
CA TYR A 261 8.15 -19.45 18.48
C TYR A 261 9.60 -19.66 18.04
N GLY A 262 10.57 -19.15 18.80
CA GLY A 262 11.97 -19.48 18.56
C GLY A 262 12.18 -21.00 18.50
N PRO A 263 13.38 -21.46 18.11
CA PRO A 263 13.64 -22.87 17.83
C PRO A 263 12.99 -23.80 18.86
N ASP A 264 12.17 -24.74 18.37
CA ASP A 264 11.40 -25.66 19.20
C ASP A 264 12.32 -26.64 19.94
N ASP A 265 13.56 -26.80 19.45
CA ASP A 265 14.61 -27.59 20.06
C ASP A 265 15.93 -26.78 20.22
N PRO A 266 16.60 -26.84 21.39
CA PRO A 266 17.93 -26.26 21.58
C PRO A 266 18.98 -26.68 20.54
N SER A 267 18.83 -27.81 19.83
CA SER A 267 19.71 -28.24 18.75
C SER A 267 19.64 -27.34 17.52
N GLU A 268 18.49 -26.73 17.25
CA GLU A 268 18.30 -25.80 16.12
C GLU A 268 19.06 -24.47 16.32
N LEU A 269 19.46 -24.14 17.57
CA LEU A 269 20.37 -23.01 17.84
C LEU A 269 21.78 -23.23 17.29
N PHE A 270 22.15 -24.48 16.96
CA PHE A 270 23.49 -24.86 16.53
C PHE A 270 23.57 -25.33 15.07
N GLU A 271 22.44 -25.53 14.38
CA GLU A 271 22.38 -26.06 13.00
C GLU A 271 22.91 -25.11 11.91
N GLY A 272 23.25 -23.87 12.24
CA GLY A 272 23.95 -22.93 11.34
C GLY A 272 25.45 -22.78 11.61
N THR A 273 25.99 -23.49 12.61
CA THR A 273 27.40 -23.33 13.02
C THR A 273 28.25 -24.42 12.39
N GLU A 274 28.28 -24.50 11.05
CA GLU A 274 29.30 -25.29 10.39
C GLU A 274 30.68 -24.63 10.57
N VAL A 275 31.38 -25.11 11.60
CA VAL A 275 32.80 -25.45 11.57
C VAL A 275 33.78 -24.28 11.41
N PHE A 276 34.07 -23.60 12.53
CA PHE A 276 35.45 -23.16 12.79
C PHE A 276 36.27 -24.37 13.26
N ASP A 277 36.49 -25.37 12.39
CA ASP A 277 37.64 -26.26 12.56
C ASP A 277 38.82 -25.64 11.83
N SER A 278 39.70 -25.10 12.65
CA SER A 278 41.08 -24.78 12.33
C SER A 278 41.84 -26.03 11.89
N GLU A 279 42.30 -26.05 10.64
CA GLU A 279 43.63 -26.53 10.23
C GLU A 279 44.22 -25.60 9.15
#